data_AF-A0A2A7S558-F1
#
_entry.id   AF-A0A2A7S558-F1
#
_cell.length_a   1.000
_cell.length_b   1.000
_cell.length_c   1.000
_cell.angle_alpha   90.00
_cell.angle_beta   90.00
_cell.angle_gamma   90.00
#
_symmetry.space_group_name_H-M   'P 1'
#
loop_
_entity.id
_entity.type
_entity.pdbx_description
1 polymer ?
#
loop_
_entity_poly.entity_id
_entity_poly.type
_entity_poly.pdbx_seq_one_letter_code
_entity_poly.pdbx_strand_id
1 'polypeptide(L)'
;MGALIKSRLAALLAALLVGLALAQGLAAPVHAATATGATTAADSRKLLGEIVQCRVSFDRLAAFNEQVDRHAVGLPSATTLGGAPGVAWKVDPALSTLGVSSDTVLLNSRSAVFLVVASAHPVEDLLAMVPREGLRVELRMGQDAIVRKDLDADHALRAFTIDEGHYAAGCVYDEQAFLRARAARENATPARRAEKKALQDALKD
;
A
#
# COMPACT_ATOMS: atom_id res chain seq x y z
N MET A 1 31.04 61.38 -23.19
CA MET A 1 32.07 61.79 -22.20
C MET A 1 31.65 61.20 -20.86
N GLY A 2 32.07 60.02 -20.42
CA GLY A 2 33.30 59.29 -20.74
C GLY A 2 34.30 59.50 -19.60
N ALA A 3 34.58 58.41 -18.88
CA ALA A 3 35.60 58.25 -17.84
C ALA A 3 35.23 58.71 -16.41
N LEU A 4 34.74 57.78 -15.59
CA LEU A 4 35.10 57.66 -14.16
C LEU A 4 34.60 56.37 -13.47
N ILE A 5 34.31 55.28 -14.22
CA ILE A 5 33.88 53.98 -13.65
C ILE A 5 34.84 52.86 -14.10
N LYS A 6 36.15 53.12 -14.09
CA LYS A 6 37.18 52.17 -14.58
C LYS A 6 38.39 51.96 -13.66
N SER A 7 38.27 52.18 -12.35
CA SER A 7 39.46 52.16 -11.48
C SER A 7 39.36 51.36 -10.18
N ARG A 8 38.53 50.31 -10.09
CA ARG A 8 38.64 49.29 -9.02
C ARG A 8 38.35 47.84 -9.49
N LEU A 9 38.42 47.60 -10.80
CA LEU A 9 38.34 46.28 -11.43
C LEU A 9 39.70 45.93 -12.08
N ALA A 10 40.80 46.01 -11.31
CA ALA A 10 42.14 45.67 -11.83
C ALA A 10 43.19 45.35 -10.76
N ALA A 11 42.79 45.10 -9.52
CA ALA A 11 43.72 44.72 -8.46
C ALA A 11 43.07 43.63 -7.63
N LEU A 12 43.33 42.36 -8.01
CA LEU A 12 43.13 41.10 -7.27
C LEU A 12 42.96 39.89 -8.21
N LEU A 13 43.35 40.04 -9.49
CA LEU A 13 43.45 38.95 -10.46
C LEU A 13 44.93 38.76 -10.87
N ALA A 14 45.81 38.48 -9.90
CA ALA A 14 47.19 38.01 -10.14
C ALA A 14 47.88 37.60 -8.83
N ALA A 15 47.46 36.48 -8.25
CA ALA A 15 48.30 35.63 -7.40
C ALA A 15 47.70 34.21 -7.48
N LEU A 16 48.13 33.43 -8.48
CA LEU A 16 48.99 32.25 -8.27
C LEU A 16 48.37 31.29 -7.23
N LEU A 17 47.64 30.23 -7.58
CA LEU A 17 48.10 29.02 -8.30
C LEU A 17 49.44 28.48 -7.76
N VAL A 18 49.45 27.94 -6.53
CA VAL A 18 50.20 26.72 -6.11
C VAL A 18 49.47 26.14 -4.89
N GLY A 19 49.12 24.86 -4.96
CA GLY A 19 48.32 24.17 -3.95
C GLY A 19 49.11 23.64 -2.74
N LEU A 20 48.36 23.39 -1.67
CA LEU A 20 48.62 22.45 -0.57
C LEU A 20 47.27 22.33 0.18
N ALA A 21 46.42 21.36 -0.17
CA ALA A 21 46.35 20.03 0.43
C ALA A 21 45.99 20.03 1.94
N LEU A 22 44.87 19.34 2.23
CA LEU A 22 44.43 18.78 3.52
C LEU A 22 43.72 19.71 4.52
N ALA A 23 42.39 19.79 4.39
CA ALA A 23 41.50 19.72 5.55
C ALA A 23 40.17 19.08 5.11
N GLN A 24 39.97 17.85 5.57
CA GLN A 24 38.75 17.06 5.43
C GLN A 24 37.64 17.67 6.30
N GLY A 25 36.39 17.69 5.82
CA GLY A 25 35.25 18.00 6.70
C GLY A 25 33.99 18.52 6.01
N LEU A 26 33.17 17.58 5.52
CA LEU A 26 31.72 17.71 5.33
C LEU A 26 31.25 18.69 4.24
N ALA A 27 31.53 18.33 2.99
CA ALA A 27 30.57 18.58 1.91
C ALA A 27 29.29 17.79 2.27
N ALA A 28 28.22 18.50 2.63
CA ALA A 28 26.92 17.88 2.80
C ALA A 28 26.53 17.23 1.46
N PRO A 29 26.37 15.89 1.40
CA PRO A 29 25.78 15.29 0.23
C PRO A 29 24.34 15.79 0.18
N VAL A 30 24.00 16.46 -0.92
CA VAL A 30 22.62 16.58 -1.39
C VAL A 30 22.06 15.16 -1.31
N HIS A 31 21.18 14.91 -0.35
CA HIS A 31 20.58 13.60 -0.16
C HIS A 31 19.97 13.23 -1.51
N ALA A 32 20.54 12.17 -2.09
CA ALA A 32 20.08 11.60 -3.33
C ALA A 32 18.56 11.47 -3.26
N ALA A 33 17.88 11.90 -4.33
CA ALA A 33 16.52 11.49 -4.59
C ALA A 33 16.46 9.99 -4.30
N THR A 34 15.64 9.62 -3.31
CA THR A 34 15.33 8.21 -3.07
C THR A 34 14.91 7.66 -4.41
N ALA A 35 15.70 6.75 -4.97
CA ALA A 35 15.26 5.95 -6.07
C ALA A 35 13.97 5.30 -5.59
N THR A 36 12.82 5.81 -6.06
CA THR A 36 11.56 5.10 -6.05
C THR A 36 11.80 3.91 -6.96
N GLY A 37 12.41 2.86 -6.40
CA GLY A 37 12.53 1.58 -7.07
C GLY A 37 11.12 1.21 -7.46
N ALA A 38 10.85 1.11 -8.76
CA ALA A 38 9.57 0.63 -9.25
C ALA A 38 9.35 -0.74 -8.57
N THR A 39 8.24 -0.89 -7.85
CA THR A 39 7.91 -2.18 -7.24
C THR A 39 7.81 -3.19 -8.37
N THR A 40 8.60 -4.27 -8.29
CA THR A 40 8.56 -5.29 -9.33
C THR A 40 7.25 -6.08 -9.25
N ALA A 41 6.82 -6.66 -10.38
CA ALA A 41 5.67 -7.56 -10.39
C ALA A 41 5.81 -8.70 -9.35
N ALA A 42 7.03 -9.22 -9.17
CA ALA A 42 7.33 -10.27 -8.20
C ALA A 42 7.15 -9.80 -6.75
N ASP A 43 7.60 -8.58 -6.43
CA ASP A 43 7.45 -8.00 -5.09
C ASP A 43 5.98 -7.75 -4.76
N SER A 44 5.23 -7.18 -5.71
CA SER A 44 3.79 -6.93 -5.56
C SER A 44 3.01 -8.23 -5.42
N ARG A 45 3.31 -9.24 -6.25
CA ARG A 45 2.70 -10.56 -6.15
C ARG A 45 2.96 -11.18 -4.77
N LYS A 46 4.21 -11.15 -4.29
CA LYS A 46 4.57 -11.68 -2.97
C LYS A 46 3.78 -10.97 -1.87
N LEU A 47 3.74 -9.64 -1.91
CA LEU A 47 3.01 -8.84 -0.93
C LEU A 47 1.51 -9.11 -0.96
N LEU A 48 0.89 -9.16 -2.14
CA LEU A 48 -0.53 -9.54 -2.29
C LEU A 48 -0.81 -10.93 -1.70
N GLY A 49 0.09 -11.90 -1.92
CA GLY A 49 -0.01 -13.23 -1.32
C GLY A 49 -0.03 -13.20 0.20
N GLU A 50 0.79 -12.35 0.82
CA GLU A 50 0.78 -12.16 2.27
C GLU A 50 -0.49 -11.44 2.73
N ILE A 51 -1.01 -10.46 1.98
CA ILE A 51 -2.22 -9.72 2.31
C ILE A 51 -3.46 -10.63 2.27
N VAL A 52 -3.68 -11.39 1.18
CA VAL A 52 -4.86 -12.27 1.05
C VAL A 52 -4.88 -13.43 2.05
N GLN A 53 -3.76 -13.67 2.75
CA GLN A 53 -3.62 -14.67 3.81
C GLN A 53 -3.67 -14.06 5.22
N CYS A 54 -3.98 -12.76 5.36
CA CYS A 54 -3.97 -12.02 6.62
C CYS A 54 -2.60 -12.01 7.33
N ARG A 55 -1.49 -11.94 6.59
CA ARG A 55 -0.12 -12.03 7.16
C ARG A 55 0.62 -10.70 7.22
N VAL A 56 0.01 -9.61 6.73
CA VAL A 56 0.64 -8.28 6.79
C VAL A 56 0.13 -7.46 7.96
N SER A 57 0.95 -6.53 8.45
CA SER A 57 0.53 -5.49 9.39
C SER A 57 -0.21 -4.35 8.69
N PHE A 58 -0.91 -3.51 9.47
CA PHE A 58 -1.53 -2.28 8.96
C PHE A 58 -0.53 -1.33 8.29
N ASP A 59 0.69 -1.22 8.80
CA ASP A 59 1.76 -0.39 8.20
C ASP A 59 2.08 -0.83 6.78
N ARG A 60 2.18 -2.15 6.58
CA ARG A 60 2.54 -2.73 5.28
C ARG A 60 1.35 -2.70 4.32
N LEU A 61 0.13 -2.86 4.82
CA LEU A 61 -1.09 -2.64 4.05
C LEU A 61 -1.26 -1.17 3.63
N ALA A 62 -0.95 -0.22 4.50
CA ALA A 62 -0.98 1.20 4.18
C ALA A 62 0.05 1.54 3.10
N ALA A 63 1.28 1.04 3.22
CA ALA A 63 2.31 1.20 2.20
C ALA A 63 1.90 0.57 0.85
N PHE A 64 1.19 -0.56 0.85
CA PHE A 64 0.60 -1.12 -0.36
C PHE A 64 -0.47 -0.20 -0.97
N ASN A 65 -1.39 0.31 -0.15
CA ASN A 65 -2.42 1.25 -0.61
C ASN A 65 -1.82 2.53 -1.22
N GLU A 66 -0.71 3.04 -0.70
CA GLU A 66 0.01 4.15 -1.32
C GLU A 66 0.59 3.79 -2.70
N GLN A 67 1.03 2.54 -2.89
CA GLN A 67 1.46 2.07 -4.21
C GLN A 67 0.28 1.98 -5.18
N VAL A 68 -0.88 1.52 -4.70
CA VAL A 68 -2.13 1.51 -5.47
C VAL A 68 -2.51 2.93 -5.91
N ASP A 69 -2.51 3.88 -4.97
CA ASP A 69 -2.83 5.28 -5.23
C ASP A 69 -1.88 5.92 -6.27
N ARG A 70 -0.61 5.48 -6.28
CA ARG A 70 0.41 5.91 -7.25
C ARG A 70 0.45 5.07 -8.54
N HIS A 71 -0.45 4.11 -8.72
CA HIS A 71 -0.46 3.17 -9.86
C HIS A 71 0.86 2.39 -10.02
N ALA A 72 1.51 2.05 -8.90
CA ALA A 72 2.85 1.47 -8.84
C ALA A 72 2.86 -0.02 -8.42
N VAL A 73 1.74 -0.73 -8.55
CA VAL A 73 1.61 -2.15 -8.17
C VAL A 73 2.32 -3.08 -9.16
N GLY A 74 2.76 -2.61 -10.34
CA GLY A 74 3.61 -3.40 -11.25
C GLY A 74 2.99 -4.69 -11.78
N LEU A 75 1.67 -4.87 -11.62
CA LEU A 75 0.90 -6.03 -12.09
C LEU A 75 -0.10 -5.60 -13.18
N PRO A 76 -0.39 -6.47 -14.17
CA PRO A 76 -1.43 -6.18 -15.15
C PRO A 76 -2.79 -6.03 -14.49
N SER A 77 -3.55 -5.01 -14.88
CA SER A 77 -4.94 -4.84 -14.42
C SER A 77 -5.81 -6.00 -14.90
N ALA A 78 -6.77 -6.40 -14.08
CA ALA A 78 -7.83 -7.33 -14.44
C ALA A 78 -9.17 -6.59 -14.50
N THR A 79 -10.10 -7.10 -15.31
CA THR A 79 -11.46 -6.59 -15.34
C THR A 79 -12.15 -6.91 -14.01
N THR A 80 -12.71 -5.89 -13.37
CA THR A 80 -13.56 -6.07 -12.20
C THR A 80 -14.88 -6.70 -12.63
N LEU A 81 -15.29 -7.76 -11.94
CA LEU A 81 -16.59 -8.38 -12.14
C LEU A 81 -17.69 -7.44 -11.62
N GLY A 82 -18.84 -7.40 -12.32
CA GLY A 82 -20.01 -6.66 -11.85
C GLY A 82 -20.42 -7.15 -10.47
N GLY A 83 -20.66 -6.23 -9.53
CA GLY A 83 -21.08 -6.56 -8.16
C GLY A 83 -19.99 -6.45 -7.09
N ALA A 84 -18.71 -6.45 -7.44
CA ALA A 84 -17.62 -6.23 -6.50
C ALA A 84 -16.86 -4.93 -6.82
N PRO A 85 -17.06 -3.82 -6.06
CA PRO A 85 -16.29 -2.60 -6.27
C PRO A 85 -14.81 -2.85 -5.95
N GLY A 86 -13.91 -2.11 -6.61
CA GLY A 86 -12.48 -2.16 -6.31
C GLY A 86 -11.58 -2.07 -7.53
N VAL A 87 -10.32 -2.43 -7.32
CA VAL A 87 -9.30 -2.58 -8.36
C VAL A 87 -8.80 -4.01 -8.37
N ALA A 88 -8.62 -4.59 -9.55
CA ALA A 88 -8.22 -5.97 -9.71
C ALA A 88 -6.95 -6.09 -10.56
N TRP A 89 -6.15 -7.11 -10.27
CA TRP A 89 -4.92 -7.43 -10.99
C TRP A 89 -4.84 -8.91 -11.31
N LYS A 90 -4.13 -9.23 -12.41
CA LYS A 90 -3.66 -10.57 -12.71
C LYS A 90 -2.35 -10.86 -11.96
N VAL A 91 -2.25 -12.06 -11.41
CA VAL A 91 -1.07 -12.56 -10.69
C VAL A 91 -0.62 -13.90 -11.27
N ASP A 92 0.67 -14.00 -11.58
CA ASP A 92 1.31 -15.22 -12.05
C ASP A 92 2.63 -15.43 -11.28
N PRO A 93 2.85 -16.59 -10.63
CA PRO A 93 1.89 -17.68 -10.43
C PRO A 93 0.66 -17.27 -9.61
N ALA A 94 -0.43 -18.02 -9.79
CA ALA A 94 -1.65 -17.89 -8.99
C ALA A 94 -1.34 -17.84 -7.48
N LEU A 95 -2.17 -17.11 -6.75
CA LEU A 95 -2.12 -17.02 -5.29
C LEU A 95 -3.16 -17.95 -4.69
N SER A 96 -2.98 -18.32 -3.42
CA SER A 96 -3.91 -19.22 -2.73
C SER A 96 -4.21 -18.75 -1.30
N THR A 97 -5.45 -18.97 -0.88
CA THR A 97 -5.98 -18.71 0.47
C THR A 97 -7.24 -19.54 0.67
N LEU A 98 -7.62 -19.89 1.91
CA LEU A 98 -8.84 -20.68 2.20
C LEU A 98 -9.00 -21.95 1.36
N GLY A 99 -7.89 -22.63 1.03
CA GLY A 99 -7.88 -23.85 0.23
C GLY A 99 -8.23 -23.66 -1.25
N VAL A 100 -8.30 -22.41 -1.75
CA VAL A 100 -8.60 -22.08 -3.16
C VAL A 100 -7.45 -21.31 -3.79
N SER A 101 -7.38 -21.35 -5.12
CA SER A 101 -6.34 -20.69 -5.91
C SER A 101 -6.95 -19.87 -7.04
N SER A 102 -6.38 -18.70 -7.30
CA SER A 102 -6.79 -17.83 -8.42
C SER A 102 -5.64 -16.99 -8.94
N ASP A 103 -5.69 -16.69 -10.24
CA ASP A 103 -4.82 -15.75 -10.94
C ASP A 103 -5.31 -14.30 -10.84
N THR A 104 -6.41 -14.05 -10.13
CA THR A 104 -7.06 -12.74 -10.06
C THR A 104 -7.21 -12.30 -8.61
N VAL A 105 -6.67 -11.12 -8.29
CA VAL A 105 -6.75 -10.51 -6.97
C VAL A 105 -7.56 -9.22 -7.08
N LEU A 106 -8.47 -9.02 -6.13
CA LEU A 106 -9.32 -7.85 -5.98
C LEU A 106 -8.96 -7.13 -4.66
N LEU A 107 -8.56 -5.87 -4.75
CA LEU A 107 -8.60 -4.94 -3.64
C LEU A 107 -10.01 -4.33 -3.62
N ASN A 108 -10.87 -4.88 -2.75
CA ASN A 108 -12.28 -4.48 -2.66
C ASN A 108 -12.47 -3.18 -1.88
N SER A 109 -11.66 -2.98 -0.84
CA SER A 109 -11.53 -1.73 -0.09
C SER A 109 -10.08 -1.57 0.36
N ARG A 110 -9.70 -0.41 0.93
CA ARG A 110 -8.34 -0.21 1.47
C ARG A 110 -7.96 -1.19 2.58
N SER A 111 -8.93 -1.90 3.16
CA SER A 111 -8.74 -2.88 4.23
C SER A 111 -9.19 -4.29 3.85
N ALA A 112 -9.51 -4.57 2.59
CA ALA A 112 -10.01 -5.89 2.20
C ALA A 112 -9.47 -6.33 0.84
N VAL A 113 -8.80 -7.48 0.81
CA VAL A 113 -8.18 -8.05 -0.40
C VAL A 113 -8.55 -9.51 -0.55
N PHE A 114 -9.01 -9.86 -1.74
CA PHE A 114 -9.57 -11.18 -2.04
C PHE A 114 -8.98 -11.77 -3.31
N LEU A 115 -8.90 -13.08 -3.37
CA LEU A 115 -8.85 -13.82 -4.62
C LEU A 115 -10.26 -13.87 -5.21
N VAL A 116 -10.39 -13.66 -6.51
CA VAL A 116 -11.65 -13.84 -7.25
C VAL A 116 -11.65 -15.21 -7.88
N VAL A 117 -12.57 -16.09 -7.50
CA VAL A 117 -12.61 -17.48 -7.91
C VAL A 117 -13.84 -17.73 -8.77
N ALA A 118 -13.61 -18.29 -9.96
CA ALA A 118 -14.69 -18.76 -10.82
C ALA A 118 -15.25 -20.08 -10.29
N SER A 119 -16.57 -20.19 -10.24
CA SER A 119 -17.27 -21.40 -9.80
C SER A 119 -18.65 -21.48 -10.45
N ALA A 120 -19.07 -22.70 -10.81
CA ALA A 120 -20.43 -22.96 -11.26
C ALA A 120 -21.44 -22.99 -10.09
N HIS A 121 -20.95 -23.10 -8.85
CA HIS A 121 -21.73 -23.32 -7.64
C HIS A 121 -21.14 -22.50 -6.47
N PRO A 122 -21.12 -21.16 -6.56
CA PRO A 122 -20.37 -20.32 -5.63
C PRO A 122 -20.88 -20.43 -4.18
N VAL A 123 -22.19 -20.56 -3.97
CA VAL A 123 -22.76 -20.74 -2.62
C VAL A 123 -22.32 -22.07 -2.01
N GLU A 124 -22.43 -23.17 -2.77
CA GLU A 124 -22.06 -24.50 -2.32
C GLU A 124 -20.56 -24.58 -2.00
N ASP A 125 -19.71 -24.00 -2.85
CA ASP A 125 -18.27 -23.96 -2.64
C ASP A 125 -17.89 -23.22 -1.35
N LEU A 126 -18.51 -22.06 -1.10
CA LEU A 126 -18.30 -21.30 0.14
C LEU A 126 -18.73 -22.09 1.37
N LEU A 127 -19.88 -22.76 1.32
CA LEU A 127 -20.37 -23.59 2.42
C LEU A 127 -19.49 -24.82 2.65
N ALA A 128 -18.89 -25.39 1.60
CA ALA A 128 -17.91 -26.45 1.72
C ALA A 128 -16.61 -25.99 2.40
N MET A 129 -16.26 -24.70 2.32
CA MET A 129 -15.10 -24.15 3.05
C MET A 129 -15.30 -24.18 4.56
N VAL A 130 -16.54 -23.99 5.04
CA VAL A 130 -16.87 -23.85 6.47
C VAL A 130 -16.24 -24.96 7.32
N PRO A 131 -16.53 -26.26 7.10
CA PRO A 131 -15.89 -27.32 7.87
C PRO A 131 -14.41 -27.52 7.53
N ARG A 132 -13.99 -27.22 6.28
CA ARG A 132 -12.61 -27.46 5.81
C ARG A 132 -11.59 -26.52 6.48
N GLU A 133 -11.93 -25.24 6.59
CA GLU A 133 -11.02 -24.20 7.10
C GLU A 133 -11.41 -23.73 8.52
N GLY A 134 -12.52 -24.24 9.06
CA GLY A 134 -13.08 -23.83 10.34
C GLY A 134 -13.63 -22.40 10.30
N LEU A 135 -14.38 -22.05 9.25
CA LEU A 135 -15.14 -20.79 9.20
C LEU A 135 -16.51 -20.97 9.85
N ARG A 136 -17.20 -19.85 10.08
CA ARG A 136 -18.63 -19.77 10.40
C ARG A 136 -19.39 -19.14 9.24
N VAL A 137 -20.67 -19.47 9.12
CA VAL A 137 -21.59 -18.78 8.20
C VAL A 137 -22.00 -17.45 8.85
N GLU A 138 -21.72 -16.34 8.16
CA GLU A 138 -22.13 -14.98 8.56
C GLU A 138 -23.49 -14.64 7.95
N LEU A 139 -23.71 -15.04 6.69
CA LEU A 139 -24.95 -14.81 5.96
C LEU A 139 -25.18 -15.94 4.95
N ARG A 140 -26.45 -16.33 4.78
CA ARG A 140 -26.90 -17.18 3.68
C ARG A 140 -28.34 -16.79 3.31
N MET A 141 -28.54 -16.32 2.08
CA MET A 141 -29.84 -15.90 1.58
C MET A 141 -29.89 -16.04 0.06
N GLY A 142 -30.67 -17.01 -0.46
CA GLY A 142 -30.75 -17.22 -1.90
C GLY A 142 -29.38 -17.56 -2.51
N GLN A 143 -28.95 -16.74 -3.48
CA GLN A 143 -27.64 -16.84 -4.14
C GLN A 143 -26.52 -16.11 -3.39
N ASP A 144 -26.84 -15.49 -2.25
CA ASP A 144 -25.86 -14.77 -1.44
C ASP A 144 -25.38 -15.63 -0.27
N ALA A 145 -24.06 -15.76 -0.12
CA ALA A 145 -23.45 -16.39 1.04
C ALA A 145 -22.19 -15.63 1.47
N ILE A 146 -21.99 -15.56 2.79
CA ILE A 146 -20.80 -15.00 3.42
C ILE A 146 -20.35 -15.97 4.51
N VAL A 147 -19.07 -16.34 4.47
CA VAL A 147 -18.41 -17.15 5.48
C VAL A 147 -17.18 -16.42 6.02
N ARG A 148 -16.91 -16.58 7.32
CA ARG A 148 -15.88 -15.80 8.02
C ARG A 148 -15.17 -16.63 9.08
N LYS A 149 -13.90 -16.33 9.32
CA LYS A 149 -13.13 -16.81 10.46
C LYS A 149 -12.36 -15.65 11.05
N ASP A 150 -12.72 -15.27 12.27
CA ASP A 150 -11.98 -14.27 13.03
C ASP A 150 -10.63 -14.88 13.43
N LEU A 151 -9.54 -14.19 13.10
CA LEU A 151 -8.18 -14.59 13.48
C LEU A 151 -7.78 -13.90 14.78
N ASP A 152 -8.07 -12.60 14.86
CA ASP A 152 -7.87 -11.76 16.03
C ASP A 152 -8.85 -10.56 15.97
N ALA A 153 -8.63 -9.53 16.81
CA ALA A 153 -9.48 -8.35 16.87
C ALA A 153 -9.42 -7.47 15.61
N ASP A 154 -8.36 -7.59 14.82
CA ASP A 154 -8.01 -6.71 13.72
C ASP A 154 -8.07 -7.42 12.35
N HIS A 155 -8.17 -8.75 12.32
CA HIS A 155 -8.10 -9.56 11.10
C HIS A 155 -9.13 -10.68 11.06
N ALA A 156 -9.72 -10.90 9.89
CA ALA A 156 -10.56 -12.05 9.60
C ALA A 156 -10.31 -12.59 8.19
N LEU A 157 -10.30 -13.91 8.06
CA LEU A 157 -10.48 -14.55 6.75
C LEU A 157 -11.97 -14.50 6.41
N ARG A 158 -12.29 -14.13 5.17
CA ARG A 158 -13.67 -14.02 4.71
C ARG A 158 -13.77 -14.47 3.26
N ALA A 159 -14.89 -15.10 2.94
CA ALA A 159 -15.26 -15.40 1.58
C ALA A 159 -16.75 -15.14 1.35
N PHE A 160 -17.11 -14.64 0.16
CA PHE A 160 -18.47 -14.21 -0.16
C PHE A 160 -18.77 -14.32 -1.65
N THR A 161 -20.03 -14.55 -2.00
CA THR A 161 -20.50 -14.59 -3.39
C THR A 161 -20.41 -13.20 -4.03
N ILE A 162 -19.97 -13.14 -5.29
CA ILE A 162 -19.96 -11.89 -6.09
C ILE A 162 -21.16 -11.90 -7.04
N ASP A 163 -21.30 -12.97 -7.81
CA ASP A 163 -22.38 -13.23 -8.76
C ASP A 163 -22.62 -14.75 -8.88
N GLU A 164 -23.46 -15.18 -9.82
CA GLU A 164 -23.79 -16.60 -10.03
C GLU A 164 -22.61 -17.47 -10.48
N GLY A 165 -21.53 -16.86 -10.97
CA GLY A 165 -20.35 -17.54 -11.50
C GLY A 165 -19.07 -17.34 -10.68
N HIS A 166 -19.10 -16.52 -9.62
CA HIS A 166 -17.91 -16.12 -8.91
C HIS A 166 -18.12 -15.89 -7.41
N TYR A 167 -17.07 -16.15 -6.65
CA TYR A 167 -16.95 -15.71 -5.27
C TYR A 167 -15.57 -15.11 -5.00
N ALA A 168 -15.47 -14.34 -3.92
CA ALA A 168 -14.23 -13.80 -3.39
C ALA A 168 -13.81 -14.58 -2.14
N ALA A 169 -12.51 -14.80 -1.95
CA ALA A 169 -11.94 -15.44 -0.76
C ALA A 169 -10.60 -14.78 -0.37
N GLY A 170 -10.44 -14.37 0.89
CA GLY A 170 -9.25 -13.63 1.29
C GLY A 170 -9.34 -13.02 2.68
N CYS A 171 -8.73 -11.84 2.84
CA CYS A 171 -8.55 -11.21 4.13
C CYS A 171 -9.31 -9.89 4.24
N VAL A 172 -9.91 -9.69 5.42
CA VAL A 172 -10.47 -8.41 5.87
C VAL A 172 -9.70 -7.95 7.10
N TYR A 173 -9.22 -6.72 7.03
CA TYR A 173 -8.61 -5.96 8.10
C TYR A 173 -9.68 -5.05 8.71
N ASP A 174 -9.73 -4.93 10.03
CA ASP A 174 -10.65 -4.02 10.70
C ASP A 174 -10.40 -2.59 10.21
N GLU A 175 -11.40 -2.03 9.54
CA GLU A 175 -11.25 -0.76 8.83
C GLU A 175 -10.98 0.39 9.80
N GLN A 176 -11.64 0.39 10.97
CA GLN A 176 -11.46 1.44 11.96
C GLN A 176 -10.07 1.37 12.62
N ALA A 177 -9.59 0.18 12.95
CA ALA A 177 -8.25 -0.03 13.47
C ALA A 177 -7.19 0.33 12.42
N PHE A 178 -7.38 -0.07 11.17
CA PHE A 178 -6.51 0.31 10.06
C PHE A 178 -6.43 1.84 9.88
N LEU A 179 -7.57 2.54 9.85
CA LEU A 179 -7.62 3.99 9.71
C LEU A 179 -6.98 4.71 10.91
N ARG A 180 -7.21 4.23 12.14
CA ARG A 180 -6.57 4.76 13.35
C ARG A 180 -5.06 4.58 13.31
N ALA A 181 -4.59 3.39 12.93
CA ALA A 181 -3.16 3.10 12.80
C ALA A 181 -2.51 4.00 11.74
N ARG A 182 -3.16 4.17 10.58
CA ARG A 182 -2.71 5.07 9.52
C ARG A 182 -2.62 6.53 10.01
N ALA A 183 -3.68 7.04 10.64
CA ALA A 183 -3.71 8.40 11.15
C ALA A 183 -2.63 8.64 12.23
N ALA A 184 -2.41 7.66 13.11
CA ALA A 184 -1.35 7.73 14.12
C ALA A 184 0.04 7.87 13.48
N ARG A 185 0.31 7.14 12.38
CA ARG A 185 1.57 7.24 11.62
C ARG A 185 1.73 8.61 10.97
N GLU A 186 0.70 9.09 10.28
CA GLU A 186 0.71 10.41 9.62
C GLU A 186 0.96 11.53 10.66
N ASN A 187 0.33 11.43 11.83
CA ASN A 187 0.51 12.37 12.94
C ASN A 187 1.87 12.27 13.62
N ALA A 188 2.56 11.13 13.52
CA ALA A 188 3.90 10.93 14.08
C ALA A 188 5.03 11.53 13.20
N THR A 189 4.70 12.07 12.02
CA THR A 189 5.70 12.66 11.12
C THR A 189 6.31 13.95 11.69
N PRO A 190 7.61 14.23 11.44
CA PRO A 190 8.22 15.50 11.87
C PRO A 190 7.46 16.74 11.37
N ALA A 191 6.96 16.70 10.13
CA ALA A 191 6.17 17.78 9.54
C ALA A 191 4.87 18.04 10.32
N ARG A 192 4.07 17.00 10.62
CA ARG A 192 2.85 17.17 11.42
C ARG A 192 3.13 17.59 12.85
N ARG A 193 4.22 17.10 13.46
CA ARG A 193 4.65 17.57 14.79
C ARG A 193 5.02 19.06 14.78
N ALA A 194 5.71 19.52 13.75
CA ALA A 194 6.08 20.93 13.59
C ALA A 194 4.83 21.81 13.37
N GLU A 195 3.90 21.39 12.52
CA GLU A 195 2.64 22.11 12.28
C GLU A 195 1.78 22.19 13.55
N LYS A 196 1.63 21.08 14.28
CA LYS A 196 0.90 21.07 15.55
C LYS A 196 1.53 22.01 16.56
N LYS A 197 2.86 22.03 16.65
CA LYS A 197 3.58 22.97 17.52
C LYS A 197 3.32 24.43 17.09
N ALA A 198 3.42 24.74 15.80
CA ALA A 198 3.15 26.08 15.28
C ALA A 198 1.72 26.56 15.60
N LEU A 199 0.72 25.69 15.45
CA LEU A 199 -0.67 25.99 15.82
C LEU A 199 -0.83 26.21 17.33
N GLN A 200 -0.16 25.41 18.17
CA GLN A 200 -0.20 25.57 19.61
C GLN A 200 0.46 26.87 20.08
N ASP A 201 1.51 27.31 19.40
CA ASP A 201 2.18 28.56 19.71
C ASP A 201 1.31 29.74 19.25
N ALA A 202 0.66 29.67 18.09
CA ALA A 202 -0.25 30.70 17.58
C ALA A 202 -1.56 30.88 18.39
N LEU A 203 -1.98 29.85 19.16
CA LEU A 203 -3.18 29.92 20.01
C LEU A 203 -2.90 30.50 21.41
N LYS A 204 -1.62 30.76 21.74
CA LYS A 204 -1.21 31.35 23.02
C LYS A 204 -0.98 32.87 22.93
N ASP A 205 -0.96 33.40 21.72
CA ASP A 205 -0.90 34.84 21.41
C ASP A 205 -2.32 35.41 21.25
#